data_AF-A0ABD3NHV1-F1
#
_entry.id   AF-A0ABD3NHV1-F1
#
_cell.length_a   1.000
_cell.length_b   1.000
_cell.length_c   1.000
_cell.angle_alpha   90.00
_cell.angle_beta   90.00
_cell.angle_gamma   90.00
#
_symmetry.space_group_name_H-M   'P 1'
#
loop_
_entity.id
_entity.type
_entity.pdbx_description
1 polymer ?
#
loop_
_entity_poly.entity_id
_entity_poly.type
_entity_poly.pdbx_seq_one_letter_code
_entity_poly.pdbx_strand_id
1 'polypeptide(L)'
;MNCKRRLQTLAVLSLSIASPLHAAASKVCLIDASGALNKAIPSISPDAGIVALLTSPGTASFFQDDAPASQVVLSDTEGSVVITSPGASLESSSIVSRGVGAAAAGSVASAVVLSGVTLSDVERGLSSTRHGRTLSELFAAVIRVGRRRGVAKLVVAVQAGASAAVEEGRLKSEVEEIFQSVAAAACVEGSLGDHFDVEVALVESKEDASAIMQKAITAANSSSSSSSDQAFSTLFSGIYNDAVNAQTCDPTPVAEAILACNDAYSRASRMSRAKLAMWKHRASRGLLVDKFGPSAESLLTRSLDLFDRDTMAAAGLPRAGEKRLEIRSQLQERTEKMLRDLYALQMAILEKNTLKRLNSTLLRRMGQSDRTQDFYQNNAAVLQDALFAFEKTASTLEVPSLALTKSKPLQNMKDKLNNALMTFTDSPVAKIKAMKNVERTVSKQKKPSDGSVDVSLDFVAMIRPDGFGNLQGFAGYQLGSHSVTVGVHNDADDPQVISSFGGVRPPFIRVQPKLKLDVEL
;
A
#
# COMPACT_ATOMS: atom_id res chain seq x y z
N MET A 1 -49.18 -76.79 -63.57
CA MET A 1 -49.64 -75.38 -63.54
C MET A 1 -48.90 -74.65 -62.42
N ASN A 2 -48.14 -73.62 -62.79
CA ASN A 2 -47.76 -72.40 -62.07
C ASN A 2 -47.66 -72.41 -60.52
N CYS A 3 -46.47 -72.10 -59.98
CA CYS A 3 -46.22 -70.74 -59.46
C CYS A 3 -44.72 -70.46 -59.27
N LYS A 4 -44.24 -69.43 -59.97
CA LYS A 4 -42.88 -68.86 -59.87
C LYS A 4 -42.75 -68.04 -58.58
N ARG A 5 -41.62 -68.13 -57.87
CA ARG A 5 -41.08 -67.04 -57.03
C ARG A 5 -39.63 -66.79 -57.42
N ARG A 6 -39.41 -65.63 -58.05
CA ARG A 6 -38.10 -65.06 -58.36
C ARG A 6 -37.55 -64.37 -57.11
N LEU A 7 -36.33 -64.72 -56.70
CA LEU A 7 -35.50 -63.86 -55.86
C LEU A 7 -34.99 -62.70 -56.72
N GLN A 8 -35.23 -61.47 -56.29
CA GLN A 8 -34.55 -60.28 -56.81
C GLN A 8 -33.45 -59.89 -55.82
N THR A 9 -32.21 -60.06 -56.26
CA THR A 9 -31.02 -59.55 -55.60
C THR A 9 -30.88 -58.07 -55.99
N LEU A 10 -31.10 -57.17 -55.04
CA LEU A 10 -30.93 -55.73 -55.19
C LEU A 10 -29.46 -55.39 -54.97
N ALA A 11 -28.71 -55.21 -56.07
CA ALA A 11 -27.36 -54.68 -56.04
C ALA A 11 -27.44 -53.15 -55.89
N VAL A 12 -27.14 -52.64 -54.69
CA VAL A 12 -26.96 -51.21 -54.44
C VAL A 12 -25.55 -50.84 -54.88
N LEU A 13 -25.48 -50.14 -56.02
CA LEU A 13 -24.25 -49.57 -56.57
C LEU A 13 -23.93 -48.28 -55.77
N SER A 14 -23.06 -48.37 -54.77
CA SER A 14 -22.53 -47.21 -54.05
C SER A 14 -21.49 -46.50 -54.91
N LEU A 15 -21.89 -45.38 -55.51
CA LEU A 15 -21.04 -44.48 -56.27
C LEU A 15 -20.15 -43.68 -55.29
N SER A 16 -18.93 -44.16 -55.03
CA SER A 16 -17.92 -43.42 -54.27
C SER A 16 -17.40 -42.26 -55.12
N ILE A 17 -17.89 -41.06 -54.84
CA ILE A 17 -17.33 -39.81 -55.35
C ILE A 17 -15.95 -39.65 -54.69
N ALA A 18 -14.90 -39.63 -55.52
CA ALA A 18 -13.54 -39.41 -55.07
C ALA A 18 -13.40 -37.98 -54.51
N SER A 19 -13.27 -37.86 -53.19
CA SER A 19 -12.87 -36.62 -52.54
C SER A 19 -11.44 -36.25 -52.96
N PRO A 20 -11.15 -35.00 -53.31
CA PRO A 20 -9.79 -34.58 -53.61
C PRO A 20 -8.91 -34.72 -52.36
N LEU A 21 -7.80 -35.46 -52.49
CA LEU A 21 -6.72 -35.52 -51.51
C LEU A 21 -6.20 -34.08 -51.29
N HIS A 22 -6.64 -33.41 -50.23
CA HIS A 22 -6.05 -32.15 -49.80
C HIS A 22 -4.68 -32.49 -49.19
N ALA A 23 -3.61 -31.94 -49.78
CA ALA A 23 -2.27 -32.05 -49.22
C ALA A 23 -2.30 -31.49 -47.78
N ALA A 24 -1.90 -32.30 -46.79
CA ALA A 24 -1.87 -31.87 -45.41
C ALA A 24 -0.91 -30.69 -45.24
N ALA A 25 -1.43 -29.53 -44.82
CA ALA A 25 -0.64 -28.35 -44.55
C ALA A 25 0.47 -28.66 -43.53
N SER A 26 1.72 -28.28 -43.84
CA SER A 26 2.83 -28.44 -42.90
C SER A 26 2.63 -27.49 -41.71
N LYS A 27 2.61 -28.05 -40.50
CA LYS A 27 2.53 -27.29 -39.24
C LYS A 27 3.92 -27.23 -38.62
N VAL A 28 4.42 -26.02 -38.34
CA VAL A 28 5.70 -25.79 -37.67
C VAL A 28 5.46 -25.17 -36.30
N CYS A 29 5.93 -25.81 -35.23
CA CYS A 29 5.87 -25.26 -33.89
C CYS A 29 6.93 -24.16 -33.71
N LEU A 30 6.50 -22.92 -33.52
CA LEU A 30 7.38 -21.76 -33.27
C LEU A 30 7.78 -21.67 -31.80
N ILE A 31 6.81 -21.87 -30.90
CA ILE A 31 7.01 -21.81 -29.44
C ILE A 31 6.35 -23.04 -28.84
N ASP A 32 7.13 -23.81 -28.07
CA ASP A 32 6.64 -25.00 -27.41
C ASP A 32 5.83 -24.69 -26.14
N ALA A 33 5.31 -25.74 -25.48
CA ALA A 33 4.53 -25.60 -24.25
C ALA A 33 5.32 -25.03 -23.07
N SER A 34 6.66 -25.08 -23.11
CA SER A 34 7.52 -24.50 -22.08
C SER A 34 7.74 -22.99 -22.27
N GLY A 35 7.37 -22.46 -23.45
CA GLY A 35 7.68 -21.08 -23.83
C GLY A 35 9.06 -20.91 -24.46
N ALA A 36 9.73 -21.99 -24.83
CA ALA A 36 10.98 -21.92 -25.56
C ALA A 36 10.74 -21.70 -27.06
N LEU A 37 11.47 -20.77 -27.65
CA LEU A 37 11.51 -20.55 -29.10
C LEU A 37 12.19 -21.75 -29.77
N ASN A 38 11.55 -22.29 -30.80
CA ASN A 38 12.14 -23.31 -31.65
C ASN A 38 13.21 -22.68 -32.56
N LYS A 39 14.37 -23.33 -32.70
CA LYS A 39 15.49 -22.82 -33.51
C LYS A 39 15.22 -22.87 -35.02
N ALA A 40 14.25 -23.67 -35.46
CA ALA A 40 13.92 -23.89 -36.86
C ALA A 40 12.71 -23.05 -37.31
N ILE A 41 12.77 -21.72 -37.16
CA ILE A 41 11.74 -20.83 -37.70
C ILE A 41 11.92 -20.74 -39.23
N PRO A 42 10.92 -21.13 -40.04
CA PRO A 42 11.04 -21.07 -41.49
C PRO A 42 11.19 -19.62 -41.97
N SER A 43 11.99 -19.42 -43.00
CA SER A 43 12.07 -18.14 -43.70
C SER A 43 10.81 -17.95 -44.53
N ILE A 44 9.98 -16.99 -44.14
CA ILE A 44 8.75 -16.64 -44.84
C ILE A 44 9.07 -15.46 -45.75
N SER A 45 8.54 -15.49 -46.99
CA SER A 45 8.67 -14.37 -47.91
C SER A 45 8.06 -13.12 -47.26
N PRO A 46 8.74 -11.96 -47.28
CA PRO A 46 8.21 -10.72 -46.71
C PRO A 46 6.90 -10.26 -47.36
N ASP A 47 6.56 -10.77 -48.54
CA ASP A 47 5.35 -10.40 -49.29
C ASP A 47 4.13 -11.26 -48.94
N ALA A 48 4.32 -12.36 -48.20
CA ALA A 48 3.22 -13.22 -47.80
C ALA A 48 2.37 -12.52 -46.74
N GLY A 49 1.05 -12.45 -46.95
CA GLY A 49 0.13 -11.98 -45.92
C GLY A 49 0.18 -12.89 -44.70
N ILE A 50 0.55 -12.32 -43.55
CA ILE A 50 0.59 -13.03 -42.26
C ILE A 50 -0.70 -12.73 -41.50
N VAL A 51 -1.39 -13.79 -41.09
CA VAL A 51 -2.59 -13.72 -40.25
C VAL A 51 -2.28 -14.35 -38.89
N ALA A 52 -2.56 -13.63 -37.80
CA ALA A 52 -2.46 -14.18 -36.44
C ALA A 52 -3.84 -14.60 -35.95
N LEU A 53 -4.02 -15.89 -35.67
CA LEU A 53 -5.21 -16.43 -35.02
C LEU A 53 -4.93 -16.57 -33.51
N LEU A 54 -5.49 -15.66 -32.72
CA LEU A 54 -5.36 -15.64 -31.27
C LEU A 54 -6.55 -16.38 -30.66
N THR A 55 -6.30 -17.58 -30.15
CA THR A 55 -7.34 -18.46 -29.59
C THR A 55 -7.40 -18.33 -28.09
N SER A 56 -8.57 -18.06 -27.55
CA SER A 56 -8.70 -17.98 -26.09
C SER A 56 -8.67 -19.35 -25.44
N PRO A 57 -7.79 -19.58 -24.44
CA PRO A 57 -7.72 -20.87 -23.77
C PRO A 57 -9.02 -21.13 -22.98
N GLY A 58 -9.49 -22.37 -23.02
CA GLY A 58 -10.67 -22.83 -22.27
C GLY A 58 -12.03 -22.61 -22.94
N THR A 59 -12.06 -21.97 -24.11
CA THR A 59 -13.28 -21.85 -24.94
C THR A 59 -13.18 -22.71 -26.18
N ALA A 60 -14.26 -23.43 -26.50
CA ALA A 60 -14.38 -24.09 -27.80
C ALA A 60 -14.23 -23.05 -28.92
N SER A 61 -13.61 -23.43 -30.04
CA SER A 61 -13.39 -22.51 -31.16
C SER A 61 -13.69 -23.20 -32.47
N PHE A 62 -14.53 -22.59 -33.29
CA PHE A 62 -14.81 -23.06 -34.65
C PHE A 62 -13.59 -22.95 -35.60
N PHE A 63 -12.54 -22.25 -35.17
CA PHE A 63 -11.32 -22.03 -35.95
C PHE A 63 -10.24 -23.10 -35.72
N GLN A 64 -10.39 -23.99 -34.73
CA GLN A 64 -9.39 -25.02 -34.42
C GLN A 64 -9.99 -26.41 -34.58
N ASP A 65 -9.39 -27.22 -35.48
CA ASP A 65 -9.70 -28.64 -35.52
C ASP A 65 -8.72 -29.48 -34.66
N ASP A 66 -7.49 -29.03 -34.32
CA ASP A 66 -6.51 -29.91 -33.61
C ASP A 66 -5.25 -29.23 -32.99
N ALA A 67 -5.18 -27.90 -32.85
CA ALA A 67 -3.95 -27.28 -32.34
C ALA A 67 -3.83 -27.43 -30.81
N PRO A 68 -2.67 -27.86 -30.27
CA PRO A 68 -2.48 -27.96 -28.83
C PRO A 68 -2.56 -26.57 -28.18
N ALA A 69 -3.41 -26.44 -27.16
CA ALA A 69 -3.74 -25.18 -26.48
C ALA A 69 -2.55 -24.43 -25.83
N SER A 70 -1.35 -24.99 -25.87
CA SER A 70 -0.15 -24.47 -25.22
C SER A 70 1.00 -24.17 -26.19
N GLN A 71 0.81 -24.24 -27.51
CA GLN A 71 1.90 -24.01 -28.48
C GLN A 71 1.54 -22.91 -29.48
N VAL A 72 2.56 -22.20 -29.96
CA VAL A 72 2.39 -21.29 -31.11
C VAL A 72 2.80 -22.04 -32.36
N VAL A 73 1.85 -22.21 -33.29
CA VAL A 73 2.01 -23.04 -34.48
C VAL A 73 1.84 -22.18 -35.72
N LEU A 74 2.74 -22.35 -36.67
CA LEU A 74 2.70 -21.77 -37.99
C LEU A 74 2.15 -22.79 -38.98
N SER A 75 1.13 -22.42 -39.76
CA SER A 75 0.57 -23.24 -40.84
C SER A 75 0.52 -22.44 -42.13
N ASP A 76 0.91 -23.08 -43.22
CA ASP A 76 0.82 -22.51 -44.57
C ASP A 76 -0.52 -22.92 -45.21
N THR A 77 -1.32 -21.94 -45.63
CA THR A 77 -2.63 -22.13 -46.24
C THR A 77 -2.74 -21.29 -47.50
N GLU A 78 -2.83 -21.94 -48.66
CA GLU A 78 -3.19 -21.33 -49.96
C GLU A 78 -2.56 -19.95 -50.24
N GLY A 79 -1.26 -19.78 -49.93
CA GLY A 79 -0.51 -18.56 -50.21
C GLY A 79 -0.51 -17.51 -49.09
N SER A 80 -1.03 -17.85 -47.92
CA SER A 80 -0.94 -17.02 -46.72
C SER A 80 -0.51 -17.83 -45.51
N VAL A 81 0.24 -17.17 -44.63
CA VAL A 81 0.76 -17.81 -43.43
C VAL A 81 -0.15 -17.49 -42.26
N VAL A 82 -0.66 -18.53 -41.60
CA VAL A 82 -1.47 -18.41 -40.39
C VAL A 82 -0.64 -18.80 -39.17
N ILE A 83 -0.49 -17.87 -38.23
CA ILE A 83 0.14 -18.10 -36.93
C ILE A 83 -0.98 -18.31 -35.91
N THR A 84 -1.15 -19.53 -35.44
CA THR A 84 -2.09 -19.83 -34.36
C THR A 84 -1.36 -19.73 -33.03
N SER A 85 -1.83 -18.86 -32.15
CA SER A 85 -1.31 -18.73 -30.79
C SER A 85 -2.45 -18.85 -29.77
N PRO A 86 -2.21 -19.50 -28.61
CA PRO A 86 -3.08 -19.32 -27.46
C PRO A 86 -2.95 -17.89 -26.93
N GLY A 87 -4.08 -17.33 -26.53
CA GLY A 87 -4.18 -16.06 -25.82
C GLY A 87 -3.77 -16.18 -24.36
N ALA A 88 -3.91 -15.08 -23.63
CA ALA A 88 -3.65 -15.06 -22.19
C ALA A 88 -4.71 -15.89 -21.45
N SER A 89 -4.26 -16.65 -20.45
CA SER A 89 -5.09 -17.30 -19.44
C SER A 89 -5.11 -16.46 -18.16
N LEU A 90 -6.16 -16.59 -17.35
CA LEU A 90 -6.23 -15.96 -16.03
C LEU A 90 -5.53 -16.79 -14.94
N GLU A 91 -5.41 -18.11 -15.15
CA GLU A 91 -5.03 -19.05 -14.10
C GLU A 91 -3.54 -19.43 -14.12
N SER A 92 -2.91 -19.42 -15.29
CA SER A 92 -1.59 -20.01 -15.47
C SER A 92 -0.47 -18.96 -15.54
N SER A 93 0.68 -19.32 -14.99
CA SER A 93 1.86 -18.46 -14.85
C SER A 93 2.91 -18.65 -15.95
N SER A 94 2.72 -19.64 -16.84
CA SER A 94 3.66 -19.93 -17.93
C SER A 94 3.72 -18.77 -18.92
N ILE A 95 4.89 -18.53 -19.52
CA ILE A 95 5.13 -17.40 -20.43
C ILE A 95 4.13 -17.40 -21.60
N VAL A 96 3.88 -18.56 -22.20
CA VAL A 96 2.91 -18.72 -23.30
C VAL A 96 1.52 -18.33 -22.84
N SER A 97 1.13 -18.77 -21.64
CA SER A 97 -0.19 -18.49 -21.09
C SER A 97 -0.38 -17.07 -20.57
N ARG A 98 0.68 -16.25 -20.54
CA ARG A 98 0.56 -14.80 -20.33
C ARG A 98 0.13 -14.08 -21.60
N GLY A 99 0.05 -14.78 -22.74
CA GLY A 99 -0.28 -14.18 -24.03
C GLY A 99 0.94 -13.59 -24.76
N VAL A 100 2.17 -13.88 -24.31
CA VAL A 100 3.40 -13.37 -24.94
C VAL A 100 3.54 -13.89 -26.37
N GLY A 101 3.19 -15.15 -26.61
CA GLY A 101 3.14 -15.74 -27.95
C GLY A 101 2.08 -15.06 -28.83
N ALA A 102 0.93 -14.72 -28.27
CA ALA A 102 -0.14 -14.01 -28.97
C ALA A 102 0.25 -12.58 -29.32
N ALA A 103 0.92 -11.89 -28.40
CA ALA A 103 1.45 -10.56 -28.61
C ALA A 103 2.52 -10.54 -29.71
N ALA A 104 3.45 -11.49 -29.69
CA ALA A 104 4.45 -11.63 -30.73
C ALA A 104 3.81 -11.95 -32.09
N ALA A 105 2.90 -12.92 -32.13
CA ALA A 105 2.19 -13.29 -33.36
C ALA A 105 1.39 -12.12 -33.95
N GLY A 106 0.60 -11.44 -33.14
CA GLY A 106 -0.22 -10.32 -33.59
C GLY A 106 0.57 -9.05 -33.91
N SER A 107 1.79 -8.88 -33.36
CA SER A 107 2.65 -7.75 -33.73
C SER A 107 3.32 -7.92 -35.10
N VAL A 108 3.44 -9.16 -35.59
CA VAL A 108 4.02 -9.45 -36.91
C VAL A 108 2.96 -9.61 -37.99
N ALA A 109 1.73 -9.97 -37.60
CA ALA A 109 0.64 -10.19 -38.52
C ALA A 109 0.00 -8.88 -39.00
N SER A 110 -0.37 -8.84 -40.28
CA SER A 110 -1.11 -7.72 -40.85
C SER A 110 -2.61 -7.80 -40.58
N ALA A 111 -3.11 -9.00 -40.28
CA ALA A 111 -4.47 -9.22 -39.78
C ALA A 111 -4.44 -10.12 -38.55
N VAL A 112 -5.20 -9.75 -37.53
CA VAL A 112 -5.31 -10.45 -36.26
C VAL A 112 -6.77 -10.87 -36.06
N VAL A 113 -7.01 -12.15 -35.81
CA VAL A 113 -8.32 -12.71 -35.49
C VAL A 113 -8.30 -13.16 -34.04
N LEU A 114 -9.09 -12.50 -33.19
CA LEU A 114 -9.29 -12.91 -31.80
C LEU A 114 -10.52 -13.81 -31.71
N SER A 115 -10.30 -15.10 -31.42
CA SER A 115 -11.35 -16.12 -31.31
C SER A 115 -11.61 -16.54 -29.85
N GLY A 116 -12.77 -17.16 -29.62
CA GLY A 116 -13.20 -17.69 -28.32
C GLY A 116 -13.88 -16.65 -27.44
N VAL A 117 -14.18 -15.46 -27.97
CA VAL A 117 -14.95 -14.44 -27.25
C VAL A 117 -16.39 -14.90 -27.19
N THR A 118 -16.93 -15.11 -26.00
CA THR A 118 -18.34 -15.50 -25.84
C THR A 118 -19.20 -14.27 -25.59
N LEU A 119 -20.52 -14.38 -25.81
CA LEU A 119 -21.48 -13.34 -25.40
C LEU A 119 -21.35 -12.96 -23.92
N SER A 120 -21.07 -13.94 -23.05
CA SER A 120 -20.89 -13.69 -21.62
C SER A 120 -19.66 -12.83 -21.31
N ASP A 121 -18.61 -12.93 -22.13
CA ASP A 121 -17.41 -12.09 -22.01
C ASP A 121 -17.73 -10.65 -22.46
N VAL A 122 -18.58 -10.48 -23.49
CA VAL A 122 -19.06 -9.17 -23.97
C VAL A 122 -19.95 -8.49 -22.93
N GLU A 123 -20.88 -9.22 -22.31
CA GLU A 123 -21.79 -8.67 -21.30
C GLU A 123 -21.03 -8.13 -20.07
N ARG A 124 -20.00 -8.86 -19.63
CA ARG A 124 -19.12 -8.49 -18.50
C ARG A 124 -18.14 -7.36 -18.82
N GLY A 125 -17.91 -7.09 -20.10
CA GLY A 125 -16.92 -6.15 -20.58
C GLY A 125 -15.55 -6.78 -20.75
N LEU A 126 -14.95 -6.63 -21.94
CA LEU A 126 -13.73 -7.32 -22.35
C LEU A 126 -12.53 -7.03 -21.44
N SER A 127 -12.43 -5.82 -20.88
CA SER A 127 -11.30 -5.38 -20.06
C SER A 127 -11.04 -6.27 -18.84
N SER A 128 -12.10 -6.85 -18.28
CA SER A 128 -12.04 -7.75 -17.12
C SER A 128 -11.82 -9.23 -17.48
N THR A 129 -11.77 -9.55 -18.77
CA THR A 129 -11.71 -10.93 -19.27
C THR A 129 -10.30 -11.31 -19.74
N ARG A 130 -10.11 -12.61 -19.96
CA ARG A 130 -8.89 -13.16 -20.60
C ARG A 130 -8.62 -12.56 -21.99
N HIS A 131 -9.66 -12.12 -22.70
CA HIS A 131 -9.54 -11.47 -24.00
C HIS A 131 -8.98 -10.06 -23.88
N GLY A 132 -9.48 -9.26 -22.92
CA GLY A 132 -8.93 -7.93 -22.65
C GLY A 132 -7.47 -7.98 -22.25
N ARG A 133 -7.06 -9.01 -21.49
CA ARG A 133 -5.65 -9.26 -21.20
C ARG A 133 -4.83 -9.61 -22.44
N THR A 134 -5.35 -10.48 -23.30
CA THR A 134 -4.69 -10.84 -24.58
C THR A 134 -4.50 -9.62 -25.47
N LEU A 135 -5.53 -8.77 -25.55
CA LEU A 135 -5.48 -7.50 -26.27
C LEU A 135 -4.50 -6.52 -25.63
N SER A 136 -4.47 -6.42 -24.30
CA SER A 136 -3.54 -5.53 -23.60
C SER A 136 -2.08 -5.88 -23.89
N GLU A 137 -1.75 -7.17 -23.87
CA GLU A 137 -0.40 -7.67 -24.18
C GLU A 137 -0.05 -7.45 -25.66
N LEU A 138 -1.00 -7.69 -26.56
CA LEU A 138 -0.86 -7.39 -27.98
C LEU A 138 -0.56 -5.90 -28.21
N PHE A 139 -1.37 -5.01 -27.64
CA PHE A 139 -1.19 -3.57 -27.79
C PHE A 139 0.12 -3.10 -27.17
N ALA A 140 0.50 -3.64 -26.01
CA ALA A 140 1.76 -3.31 -25.36
C ALA A 140 2.96 -3.72 -26.23
N ALA A 141 2.91 -4.89 -26.87
CA ALA A 141 3.95 -5.33 -27.79
C ALA A 141 4.02 -4.45 -29.03
N VAL A 142 2.88 -4.13 -29.65
CA VAL A 142 2.82 -3.29 -30.86
C VAL A 142 3.34 -1.87 -30.60
N ILE A 143 2.97 -1.27 -29.47
CA ILE A 143 3.44 0.06 -29.06
C ILE A 143 4.95 0.03 -28.81
N ARG A 144 5.47 -1.01 -28.11
CA ARG A 144 6.90 -1.14 -27.80
C ARG A 144 7.78 -1.33 -29.03
N VAL A 145 7.33 -2.14 -29.98
CA VAL A 145 8.06 -2.38 -31.24
C VAL A 145 8.14 -1.09 -32.07
N GLY A 146 7.25 -0.14 -31.80
CA GLY A 146 7.05 1.05 -32.63
C GLY A 146 6.37 0.63 -33.92
N ARG A 147 5.39 1.42 -34.38
CA ARG A 147 4.55 1.06 -35.52
C ARG A 147 5.41 0.63 -36.73
N ARG A 148 5.32 -0.64 -37.10
CA ARG A 148 5.88 -1.16 -38.35
C ARG A 148 4.74 -1.43 -39.32
N ARG A 149 4.45 -0.40 -40.12
CA ARG A 149 3.67 -0.38 -41.37
C ARG A 149 2.16 -0.61 -41.28
N GLY A 150 1.43 0.35 -41.85
CA GLY A 150 0.01 0.24 -42.10
C GLY A 150 -0.86 0.25 -40.83
N VAL A 151 -2.16 0.13 -41.07
CA VAL A 151 -3.16 -0.17 -40.04
C VAL A 151 -3.43 -1.66 -40.16
N ALA A 152 -3.12 -2.43 -39.12
CA ALA A 152 -3.40 -3.86 -39.10
C ALA A 152 -4.90 -4.10 -38.90
N LYS A 153 -5.46 -5.14 -39.48
CA LYS A 153 -6.89 -5.43 -39.30
C LYS A 153 -7.09 -6.30 -38.05
N LEU A 154 -7.87 -5.86 -37.07
CA LEU A 154 -8.22 -6.65 -35.88
C LEU A 154 -9.67 -7.10 -35.97
N VAL A 155 -9.91 -8.40 -36.13
CA VAL A 155 -11.24 -8.99 -36.16
C VAL A 155 -11.52 -9.68 -34.82
N VAL A 156 -12.51 -9.19 -34.08
CA VAL A 156 -12.99 -9.80 -32.84
C VAL A 156 -14.15 -10.75 -33.20
N ALA A 157 -13.86 -12.06 -33.19
CA ALA A 157 -14.81 -13.10 -33.54
C ALA A 157 -15.59 -13.54 -32.28
N VAL A 158 -16.83 -13.07 -32.17
CA VAL A 158 -17.74 -13.35 -31.06
C VAL A 158 -18.56 -14.60 -31.36
N GLN A 159 -18.39 -15.63 -30.55
CA GLN A 159 -19.18 -16.85 -30.62
C GLN A 159 -20.54 -16.63 -29.97
N ALA A 160 -21.57 -16.83 -30.77
CA ALA A 160 -22.95 -16.67 -30.36
C ALA A 160 -23.74 -17.94 -30.68
N GLY A 161 -24.71 -18.25 -29.83
CA GLY A 161 -25.78 -19.19 -30.21
C GLY A 161 -26.74 -18.50 -31.17
N ALA A 162 -27.46 -19.31 -31.96
CA ALA A 162 -28.46 -18.81 -32.91
C ALA A 162 -29.40 -17.79 -32.23
N SER A 163 -29.51 -16.59 -32.83
CA SER A 163 -30.41 -15.48 -32.42
C SER A 163 -29.87 -14.42 -31.43
N ALA A 164 -28.58 -14.38 -31.13
CA ALA A 164 -28.04 -13.29 -30.30
C ALA A 164 -27.55 -12.09 -31.15
N ALA A 165 -28.03 -10.89 -30.83
CA ALA A 165 -27.51 -9.64 -31.41
C ALA A 165 -26.32 -9.13 -30.58
N VAL A 166 -25.19 -8.84 -31.25
CA VAL A 166 -24.01 -8.23 -30.63
C VAL A 166 -23.99 -6.74 -30.93
N GLU A 167 -23.89 -5.92 -29.89
CA GLU A 167 -23.70 -4.47 -30.04
C GLU A 167 -22.24 -4.17 -30.44
N GLU A 168 -21.97 -4.17 -31.76
CA GLU A 168 -20.62 -3.92 -32.30
C GLU A 168 -19.99 -2.63 -31.77
N GLY A 169 -20.78 -1.55 -31.65
CA GLY A 169 -20.30 -0.25 -31.20
C GLY A 169 -19.75 -0.27 -29.77
N ARG A 170 -20.41 -1.02 -28.87
CA ARG A 170 -19.95 -1.18 -27.48
C ARG A 170 -18.61 -1.91 -27.44
N LEU A 171 -18.50 -3.02 -28.17
CA LEU A 171 -17.27 -3.83 -28.18
C LEU A 171 -16.08 -3.05 -28.76
N LYS A 172 -16.29 -2.27 -29.83
CA LYS A 172 -15.25 -1.39 -30.38
C LYS A 172 -14.78 -0.35 -29.37
N SER A 173 -15.71 0.27 -28.64
CA SER A 173 -15.39 1.23 -27.58
C SER A 173 -14.58 0.59 -26.45
N GLU A 174 -14.90 -0.64 -26.04
CA GLU A 174 -14.15 -1.36 -25.01
C GLU A 174 -12.72 -1.72 -25.47
N VAL A 175 -12.56 -2.14 -26.73
CA VAL A 175 -11.23 -2.40 -27.31
C VAL A 175 -10.39 -1.11 -27.37
N GLU A 176 -11.01 0.01 -27.70
CA GLU A 176 -10.38 1.33 -27.70
C GLU A 176 -9.97 1.77 -26.30
N GLU A 177 -10.81 1.57 -25.29
CA GLU A 177 -10.47 1.86 -23.90
C GLU A 177 -9.27 1.03 -23.41
N ILE A 178 -9.23 -0.26 -23.74
CA ILE A 178 -8.09 -1.14 -23.43
C ILE A 178 -6.81 -0.60 -24.07
N PHE A 179 -6.87 -0.22 -25.35
CA PHE A 179 -5.72 0.36 -26.04
C PHE A 179 -5.25 1.67 -25.40
N GLN A 180 -6.16 2.60 -25.11
CA GLN A 180 -5.83 3.87 -24.46
C GLN A 180 -5.19 3.66 -23.08
N SER A 181 -5.68 2.69 -22.31
CA SER A 181 -5.07 2.34 -21.02
C SER A 181 -3.63 1.84 -21.17
N VAL A 182 -3.35 1.03 -22.19
CA VAL A 182 -1.99 0.51 -22.46
C VAL A 182 -1.08 1.60 -22.99
N ALA A 183 -1.57 2.46 -23.90
CA ALA A 183 -0.83 3.59 -24.43
C ALA A 183 -0.45 4.60 -23.34
N ALA A 184 -1.38 4.88 -22.42
CA ALA A 184 -1.14 5.72 -21.26
C ALA A 184 -0.07 5.11 -20.33
N ALA A 185 -0.14 3.81 -20.06
CA ALA A 185 0.87 3.12 -19.24
C ALA A 185 2.26 3.11 -19.90
N ALA A 186 2.32 3.12 -21.23
CA ALA A 186 3.56 3.22 -22.00
C ALA A 186 4.05 4.66 -22.22
N CYS A 187 3.30 5.67 -21.77
CA CYS A 187 3.55 7.09 -22.05
C CYS A 187 3.67 7.41 -23.56
N VAL A 188 2.85 6.75 -24.40
CA VAL A 188 2.82 6.98 -25.85
C VAL A 188 1.52 7.67 -26.23
N GLU A 189 1.62 8.79 -26.94
CA GLU A 189 0.48 9.45 -27.56
C GLU A 189 0.17 8.76 -28.89
N GLY A 190 -0.96 8.05 -28.96
CA GLY A 190 -1.41 7.36 -30.16
C GLY A 190 -2.86 6.95 -30.03
N SER A 191 -3.61 6.96 -31.14
CA SER A 191 -4.98 6.47 -31.18
C SER A 191 -5.02 5.02 -31.65
N LEU A 192 -6.07 4.27 -31.30
CA LEU A 192 -6.21 2.89 -31.76
C LEU A 192 -6.21 2.80 -33.30
N GLY A 193 -6.84 3.76 -33.98
CA GLY A 193 -6.90 3.81 -35.45
C GLY A 193 -5.54 4.01 -36.12
N ASP A 194 -4.53 4.48 -35.38
CA ASP A 194 -3.15 4.53 -35.85
C ASP A 194 -2.49 3.15 -35.83
N HIS A 195 -3.10 2.12 -35.26
CA HIS A 195 -2.48 0.80 -35.18
C HIS A 195 -3.39 -0.29 -35.75
N PHE A 196 -4.68 -0.23 -35.45
CA PHE A 196 -5.65 -1.25 -35.77
C PHE A 196 -6.95 -0.70 -36.36
N ASP A 197 -7.46 -1.37 -37.39
CA ASP A 197 -8.83 -1.22 -37.89
C ASP A 197 -9.66 -2.35 -37.28
N VAL A 198 -10.57 -2.01 -36.35
CA VAL A 198 -11.32 -2.98 -35.56
C VAL A 198 -12.65 -3.34 -36.22
N GLU A 199 -12.81 -4.63 -36.50
CA GLU A 199 -14.02 -5.25 -36.98
C GLU A 199 -14.54 -6.27 -35.96
N VAL A 200 -15.86 -6.31 -35.76
CA VAL A 200 -16.51 -7.29 -34.89
C VAL A 200 -17.31 -8.22 -35.80
N ALA A 201 -17.17 -9.53 -35.62
CA ALA A 201 -17.87 -10.51 -36.43
C ALA A 201 -18.51 -11.57 -35.53
N LEU A 202 -19.76 -11.93 -35.85
CA LEU A 202 -20.49 -13.02 -35.19
C LEU A 202 -20.09 -14.35 -35.81
N VAL A 203 -19.89 -15.38 -34.98
CA VAL A 203 -19.59 -16.75 -35.42
C VAL A 203 -20.62 -17.70 -34.83
N GLU A 204 -21.55 -18.16 -35.67
CA GLU A 204 -22.55 -19.16 -35.28
C GLU A 204 -22.16 -20.56 -35.80
N SER A 205 -21.43 -20.61 -36.91
CA SER A 205 -21.09 -21.83 -37.63
C SER A 205 -19.62 -21.90 -38.05
N LYS A 206 -19.18 -23.09 -38.50
CA LYS A 206 -17.82 -23.29 -39.03
C LYS A 206 -17.62 -22.57 -40.37
N GLU A 207 -18.71 -22.43 -41.13
CA GLU A 207 -18.76 -21.67 -42.36
C GLU A 207 -18.46 -20.19 -42.11
N ASP A 208 -19.05 -19.59 -41.07
CA ASP A 208 -18.77 -18.20 -40.69
C ASP A 208 -17.31 -18.02 -40.28
N ALA A 209 -16.76 -18.97 -39.51
CA ALA A 209 -15.36 -18.96 -39.12
C ALA A 209 -14.44 -18.99 -40.36
N SER A 210 -14.77 -19.81 -41.36
CA SER A 210 -14.02 -19.87 -42.61
C SER A 210 -14.11 -18.56 -43.42
N ALA A 211 -15.28 -17.92 -43.45
CA ALA A 211 -15.50 -16.65 -44.12
C ALA A 211 -14.69 -15.52 -43.45
N ILE A 212 -14.65 -15.50 -42.12
CA ILE A 212 -13.84 -14.53 -41.35
C ILE A 212 -12.36 -14.75 -41.60
N MET A 213 -11.89 -16.01 -41.64
CA MET A 213 -10.50 -16.31 -41.97
C MET A 213 -10.14 -15.86 -43.39
N GLN A 214 -11.00 -16.12 -44.38
CA GLN A 214 -10.78 -15.65 -45.76
C GLN A 214 -10.75 -14.12 -45.84
N LYS A 215 -11.60 -13.43 -45.07
CA LYS A 215 -11.59 -11.97 -44.97
C LYS A 215 -10.30 -11.45 -44.34
N ALA A 216 -9.80 -12.10 -43.29
CA ALA A 216 -8.53 -11.76 -42.67
C ALA A 216 -7.34 -12.00 -43.61
N ILE A 217 -7.34 -13.12 -44.34
CA ILE A 217 -6.34 -13.45 -45.37
C ILE A 217 -6.34 -12.39 -46.48
N THR A 218 -7.51 -12.02 -46.99
CA THR A 218 -7.65 -11.00 -48.03
C THR A 218 -7.13 -9.64 -47.55
N ALA A 219 -7.44 -9.27 -46.31
CA ALA A 219 -6.92 -8.05 -45.70
C ALA A 219 -5.39 -8.09 -45.56
N ALA A 220 -4.83 -9.20 -45.07
CA ALA A 220 -3.39 -9.36 -44.92
C ALA A 220 -2.66 -9.24 -46.27
N ASN A 221 -3.17 -9.89 -47.32
CA ASN A 221 -2.60 -9.81 -48.66
C ASN A 221 -2.74 -8.42 -49.30
N SER A 222 -3.78 -7.66 -48.97
CA SER A 222 -3.94 -6.27 -49.47
C SER A 222 -2.95 -5.28 -48.83
N SER A 223 -2.44 -5.62 -47.64
CA SER A 223 -1.58 -4.75 -46.83
C SER A 223 -0.08 -5.03 -46.99
N SER A 224 0.31 -6.08 -47.72
CA SER A 224 1.71 -6.53 -47.83
C SER A 224 2.62 -5.66 -48.72
N SER A 225 2.17 -4.47 -49.14
CA SER A 225 2.80 -3.71 -50.23
C SER A 225 4.05 -2.88 -49.87
N SER A 226 4.88 -3.24 -48.88
CA SER A 226 6.17 -2.54 -48.67
C SER A 226 7.25 -3.30 -47.88
N SER A 227 8.32 -3.68 -48.59
CA SER A 227 9.76 -3.80 -48.27
C SER A 227 10.28 -3.69 -46.83
N SER A 228 10.24 -4.74 -46.00
CA SER A 228 11.18 -4.88 -44.86
C SER A 228 12.26 -5.86 -45.22
N ASP A 229 13.50 -5.39 -45.14
CA ASP A 229 14.67 -6.22 -45.36
C ASP A 229 14.92 -7.20 -44.20
N GLN A 230 14.19 -7.09 -43.08
CA GLN A 230 14.31 -8.00 -41.95
C GLN A 230 13.50 -9.28 -42.17
N ALA A 231 14.19 -10.42 -42.11
CA ALA A 231 13.56 -11.73 -42.14
C ALA A 231 12.57 -11.92 -40.98
N PHE A 232 11.44 -12.56 -41.27
CA PHE A 232 10.37 -12.88 -40.31
C PHE A 232 10.91 -13.51 -39.01
N SER A 233 11.83 -14.47 -39.11
CA SER A 233 12.36 -15.20 -37.96
C SER A 233 13.08 -14.30 -36.96
N THR A 234 13.91 -13.37 -37.45
CA THR A 234 14.62 -12.39 -36.60
C THR A 234 13.66 -11.41 -35.95
N LEU A 235 12.64 -10.98 -36.71
CA LEU A 235 11.65 -10.04 -36.21
C LEU A 235 10.75 -10.68 -35.14
N PHE A 236 10.19 -11.86 -35.42
CA PHE A 236 9.34 -12.59 -34.46
C PHE A 236 10.10 -12.94 -33.17
N SER A 237 11.34 -13.44 -33.28
CA SER A 237 12.14 -13.79 -32.11
C SER A 237 12.54 -12.55 -31.30
N GLY A 238 12.86 -11.43 -31.94
CA GLY A 238 13.12 -10.16 -31.27
C GLY A 238 11.92 -9.69 -30.45
N ILE A 239 10.75 -9.61 -31.09
CA ILE A 239 9.51 -9.18 -30.42
C ILE A 239 9.14 -10.13 -29.28
N TYR A 240 9.27 -11.44 -29.50
CA TYR A 240 8.99 -12.42 -28.46
C TYR A 240 9.90 -12.22 -27.25
N ASN A 241 11.22 -12.10 -27.45
CA ASN A 241 12.17 -11.88 -26.37
C ASN A 241 11.90 -10.55 -25.64
N ASP A 242 11.59 -9.48 -26.38
CA ASP A 242 11.24 -8.19 -25.80
C ASP A 242 9.95 -8.29 -24.98
N ALA A 243 8.95 -9.04 -25.45
CA ALA A 243 7.71 -9.26 -24.72
C ALA A 243 7.88 -10.15 -23.47
N VAL A 244 8.75 -11.17 -23.54
CA VAL A 244 9.16 -11.95 -22.36
C VAL A 244 9.83 -11.05 -21.31
N ASN A 245 10.71 -10.14 -21.77
CA ASN A 245 11.50 -9.28 -20.90
C ASN A 245 10.71 -8.08 -20.36
N ALA A 246 9.73 -7.57 -21.10
CA ALA A 246 9.07 -6.31 -20.79
C ALA A 246 8.20 -6.37 -19.53
N GLN A 247 7.80 -7.54 -19.03
CA GLN A 247 7.14 -7.71 -17.71
C GLN A 247 5.98 -6.70 -17.43
N THR A 248 5.30 -6.17 -18.45
CA THR A 248 4.50 -4.94 -18.32
C THR A 248 3.08 -5.17 -17.83
N CYS A 249 2.56 -6.40 -17.87
CA CYS A 249 1.24 -6.73 -17.36
C CYS A 249 1.32 -7.97 -16.45
N ASP A 250 1.38 -7.72 -15.15
CA ASP A 250 1.17 -8.78 -14.17
C ASP A 250 -0.22 -9.39 -14.35
N PRO A 251 -0.39 -10.72 -14.17
CA PRO A 251 -1.71 -11.32 -14.18
C PRO A 251 -2.62 -10.60 -13.18
N THR A 252 -3.90 -10.39 -13.53
CA THR A 252 -4.89 -9.67 -12.70
C THR A 252 -4.87 -10.09 -11.22
N PRO A 253 -4.77 -11.40 -10.87
CA PRO A 253 -4.64 -11.82 -9.47
C PRO A 253 -3.38 -11.30 -8.75
N VAL A 254 -2.25 -11.15 -9.45
CA VAL A 254 -1.00 -10.59 -8.89
C VAL A 254 -1.12 -9.09 -8.70
N ALA A 255 -1.72 -8.37 -9.65
CA ALA A 255 -1.97 -6.93 -9.54
C ALA A 255 -2.93 -6.63 -8.37
N GLU A 256 -4.02 -7.39 -8.24
CA GLU A 256 -4.96 -7.30 -7.12
C GLU A 256 -4.27 -7.60 -5.79
N ALA A 257 -3.43 -8.63 -5.73
CA ALA A 257 -2.68 -8.97 -4.53
C ALA A 257 -1.66 -7.89 -4.11
N ILE A 258 -1.02 -7.22 -5.06
CA ILE A 258 -0.13 -6.08 -4.79
C ILE A 258 -0.94 -4.89 -4.28
N LEU A 259 -2.09 -4.60 -4.87
CA LEU A 259 -2.97 -3.53 -4.40
C LEU A 259 -3.48 -3.81 -2.98
N ALA A 260 -3.88 -5.05 -2.69
CA ALA A 260 -4.27 -5.48 -1.35
C ALA A 260 -3.13 -5.30 -0.33
N CYS A 261 -1.88 -5.55 -0.72
CA CYS A 261 -0.71 -5.27 0.12
C CYS A 261 -0.58 -3.76 0.46
N ASN A 262 -0.78 -2.88 -0.52
CA ASN A 262 -0.72 -1.43 -0.30
C ASN A 262 -1.85 -0.93 0.62
N ASP A 263 -3.05 -1.48 0.47
CA ASP A 263 -4.17 -1.16 1.34
C ASP A 263 -3.96 -1.66 2.77
N ALA A 264 -3.45 -2.88 2.93
CA ALA A 264 -3.08 -3.44 4.23
C ALA A 264 -2.00 -2.60 4.91
N TYR A 265 -0.97 -2.17 4.17
CA TYR A 265 0.03 -1.23 4.67
C TYR A 265 -0.61 0.06 5.16
N SER A 266 -1.49 0.66 4.37
CA SER A 266 -2.16 1.92 4.71
C SER A 266 -3.03 1.79 5.96
N ARG A 267 -3.70 0.65 6.17
CA ARG A 267 -4.45 0.36 7.41
C ARG A 267 -3.52 0.18 8.61
N ALA A 268 -2.51 -0.68 8.51
CA ALA A 268 -1.57 -0.95 9.59
C ALA A 268 -0.78 0.31 10.00
N SER A 269 -0.33 1.08 9.01
CA SER A 269 0.38 2.36 9.20
C SER A 269 -0.50 3.42 9.86
N ARG A 270 -1.77 3.55 9.48
CA ARG A 270 -2.69 4.49 10.16
C ARG A 270 -2.91 4.12 11.62
N MET A 271 -3.09 2.83 11.91
CA MET A 271 -3.24 2.33 13.28
C MET A 271 -2.02 2.66 14.14
N SER A 272 -0.81 2.36 13.67
CA SER A 272 0.42 2.64 14.42
C SER A 272 0.66 4.14 14.58
N ARG A 273 0.46 4.92 13.51
CA ARG A 273 0.65 6.39 13.52
C ARG A 273 -0.26 7.11 14.51
N ALA A 274 -1.52 6.71 14.64
CA ALA A 274 -2.43 7.36 15.59
C ALA A 274 -1.91 7.24 17.03
N LYS A 275 -1.47 6.04 17.43
CA LYS A 275 -0.91 5.80 18.77
C LYS A 275 0.42 6.51 18.98
N LEU A 276 1.30 6.48 17.98
CA LEU A 276 2.59 7.18 18.02
C LEU A 276 2.41 8.70 18.10
N ALA A 277 1.44 9.28 17.39
CA ALA A 277 1.16 10.71 17.44
C ALA A 277 0.67 11.14 18.83
N MET A 278 -0.20 10.35 19.45
CA MET A 278 -0.65 10.57 20.82
C MET A 278 0.53 10.55 21.81
N TRP A 279 1.42 9.55 21.70
CA TRP A 279 2.62 9.47 22.55
C TRP A 279 3.58 10.63 22.31
N LYS A 280 3.80 11.01 21.06
CA LYS A 280 4.65 12.16 20.70
C LYS A 280 4.13 13.45 21.32
N HIS A 281 2.82 13.68 21.26
CA HIS A 281 2.18 14.86 21.83
C HIS A 281 2.22 14.85 23.37
N ARG A 282 2.09 13.68 24.01
CA ARG A 282 2.30 13.56 25.46
C ARG A 282 3.74 13.89 25.83
N ALA A 283 4.70 13.35 25.08
CA ALA A 283 6.11 13.57 25.32
C ALA A 283 6.53 15.02 25.05
N SER A 284 5.97 15.70 24.06
CA SER A 284 6.23 17.13 23.82
C SER A 284 5.78 18.03 24.97
N ARG A 285 4.83 17.57 25.80
CA ARG A 285 4.42 18.26 27.05
C ARG A 285 5.36 17.97 28.23
N GLY A 286 6.43 17.21 28.03
CA GLY A 286 7.35 16.80 29.09
C GLY A 286 6.82 15.69 30.00
N LEU A 287 5.79 14.97 29.55
CA LEU A 287 5.19 13.86 30.28
C LEU A 287 5.69 12.52 29.73
N LEU A 288 5.98 11.58 30.63
CA LEU A 288 6.38 10.21 30.26
C LEU A 288 5.16 9.39 29.83
N VAL A 289 5.38 8.45 28.92
CA VAL A 289 4.37 7.48 28.50
C VAL A 289 4.43 6.29 29.46
N ASP A 290 3.29 5.98 30.08
CA ASP A 290 3.20 4.89 31.05
C ASP A 290 3.37 3.54 30.35
N LYS A 291 4.21 2.67 30.92
CA LYS A 291 4.50 1.32 30.38
C LYS A 291 4.88 1.35 28.89
N PHE A 292 5.69 2.33 28.49
CA PHE A 292 6.09 2.52 27.10
C PHE A 292 6.70 1.26 26.48
N GLY A 293 7.60 0.58 27.19
CA GLY A 293 8.32 -0.59 26.69
C GLY A 293 7.41 -1.70 26.14
N PRO A 294 6.60 -2.35 27.00
CA PRO A 294 5.64 -3.38 26.59
C PRO A 294 4.60 -2.85 25.58
N SER A 295 4.21 -1.58 25.69
CA SER A 295 3.21 -0.98 24.79
C SER A 295 3.75 -0.74 23.39
N ALA A 296 5.03 -0.39 23.27
CA ALA A 296 5.74 -0.17 22.01
C ALA A 296 5.95 -1.48 21.27
N GLU A 297 6.38 -2.53 21.99
CA GLU A 297 6.53 -3.88 21.45
C GLU A 297 5.18 -4.42 20.95
N SER A 298 4.14 -4.36 21.79
CA SER A 298 2.78 -4.76 21.39
C SER A 298 2.26 -3.98 20.17
N LEU A 299 2.57 -2.69 20.06
CA LEU A 299 2.18 -1.89 18.90
C LEU A 299 2.88 -2.35 17.62
N LEU A 300 4.18 -2.63 17.68
CA LEU A 300 4.96 -3.11 16.55
C LEU A 300 4.45 -4.48 16.09
N THR A 301 4.39 -5.45 17.00
CA THR A 301 3.91 -6.80 16.73
C THR A 301 2.52 -6.78 16.13
N ARG A 302 1.57 -6.08 16.78
CA ARG A 302 0.18 -6.00 16.28
C ARG A 302 0.07 -5.35 14.90
N SER A 303 0.92 -4.38 14.58
CA SER A 303 0.91 -3.72 13.26
C SER A 303 1.42 -4.65 12.16
N LEU A 304 2.46 -5.43 12.46
CA LEU A 304 3.00 -6.44 11.54
C LEU A 304 2.04 -7.62 11.38
N ASP A 305 1.47 -8.12 12.48
CA ASP A 305 0.48 -9.22 12.43
C ASP A 305 -0.76 -8.84 11.64
N LEU A 306 -1.25 -7.60 11.77
CA LEU A 306 -2.37 -7.09 10.98
C LEU A 306 -2.03 -7.09 9.49
N PHE A 307 -0.84 -6.61 9.13
CA PHE A 307 -0.37 -6.62 7.75
C PHE A 307 -0.21 -8.05 7.22
N ASP A 308 0.41 -8.93 7.99
CA ASP A 308 0.68 -10.31 7.60
C ASP A 308 -0.62 -11.08 7.38
N ARG A 309 -1.59 -10.95 8.30
CA ARG A 309 -2.93 -11.55 8.17
C ARG A 309 -3.66 -11.08 6.91
N ASP A 310 -3.67 -9.78 6.66
CA ASP A 310 -4.40 -9.18 5.54
C ASP A 310 -3.73 -9.47 4.17
N THR A 311 -2.47 -9.90 4.16
CA THR A 311 -1.69 -10.13 2.93
C THR A 311 -1.30 -11.60 2.70
N MET A 312 -1.83 -12.53 3.49
CA MET A 312 -1.52 -13.97 3.35
C MET A 312 -1.77 -14.51 1.93
N ALA A 313 -2.83 -14.05 1.26
CA ALA A 313 -3.15 -14.47 -0.11
C ALA A 313 -2.07 -14.08 -1.13
N ALA A 314 -1.37 -12.97 -0.91
CA ALA A 314 -0.27 -12.52 -1.77
C ALA A 314 1.01 -13.33 -1.59
N ALA A 315 1.16 -14.05 -0.47
CA ALA A 315 2.39 -14.79 -0.16
C ALA A 315 2.64 -15.99 -1.08
N GLY A 316 1.57 -16.60 -1.62
CA GLY A 316 1.66 -17.73 -2.55
C GLY A 316 1.86 -17.33 -4.01
N LEU A 317 1.75 -16.04 -4.32
CA LEU A 317 1.85 -15.53 -5.68
C LEU A 317 3.28 -15.04 -5.96
N PRO A 318 3.92 -15.50 -7.06
CA PRO A 318 5.22 -14.98 -7.45
C PRO A 318 5.13 -13.46 -7.70
N ARG A 319 6.19 -12.71 -7.37
CA ARG A 319 6.27 -11.24 -7.39
C ARG A 319 5.42 -10.52 -6.33
N ALA A 320 4.13 -10.86 -6.18
CA ALA A 320 3.31 -10.28 -5.10
C ALA A 320 3.88 -10.65 -3.72
N GLY A 321 4.42 -11.87 -3.57
CA GLY A 321 5.13 -12.29 -2.36
C GLY A 321 6.41 -11.47 -2.09
N GLU A 322 7.20 -11.18 -3.12
CA GLU A 322 8.39 -10.32 -3.00
C GLU A 322 8.01 -8.89 -2.60
N LYS A 323 7.00 -8.33 -3.27
CA LYS A 323 6.51 -6.98 -2.99
C LYS A 323 5.91 -6.87 -1.59
N ARG A 324 5.19 -7.92 -1.14
CA ARG A 324 4.69 -8.03 0.23
C ARG A 324 5.83 -7.94 1.25
N LEU A 325 6.94 -8.65 1.05
CA LEU A 325 8.09 -8.61 1.96
C LEU A 325 8.74 -7.22 2.00
N GLU A 326 8.88 -6.57 0.85
CA GLU A 326 9.39 -5.20 0.76
C GLU A 326 8.51 -4.22 1.55
N ILE A 327 7.20 -4.24 1.31
CA ILE A 327 6.22 -3.37 1.99
C ILE A 327 6.19 -3.65 3.50
N ARG A 328 6.27 -4.93 3.89
CA ARG A 328 6.38 -5.34 5.30
C ARG A 328 7.60 -4.74 5.97
N SER A 329 8.76 -4.83 5.31
CA SER A 329 10.02 -4.24 5.78
C SER A 329 9.91 -2.73 5.95
N GLN A 330 9.32 -2.03 4.97
CA GLN A 330 9.08 -0.58 5.05
C GLN A 330 8.17 -0.19 6.22
N LEU A 331 7.12 -0.97 6.50
CA LEU A 331 6.24 -0.74 7.66
C LEU A 331 7.00 -0.91 8.98
N GLN A 332 7.80 -1.97 9.08
CA GLN A 332 8.63 -2.25 10.23
C GLN A 332 9.62 -1.12 10.47
N GLU A 333 10.48 -0.80 9.49
CA GLU A 333 11.51 0.23 9.61
C GLU A 333 10.91 1.58 10.03
N ARG A 334 9.81 1.99 9.39
CA ARG A 334 9.14 3.25 9.71
C ARG A 334 8.62 3.29 11.15
N THR A 335 8.01 2.21 11.61
CA THR A 335 7.46 2.11 12.97
C THR A 335 8.58 2.08 14.00
N GLU A 336 9.63 1.28 13.77
CA GLU A 336 10.80 1.20 14.63
C GLU A 336 11.50 2.55 14.75
N LYS A 337 11.72 3.26 13.64
CA LYS A 337 12.35 4.59 13.64
C LYS A 337 11.59 5.56 14.55
N MET A 338 10.27 5.62 14.42
CA MET A 338 9.44 6.49 15.27
C MET A 338 9.49 6.08 16.75
N LEU A 339 9.56 4.79 17.06
CA LEU A 339 9.70 4.30 18.43
C LEU A 339 11.06 4.67 19.03
N ARG A 340 12.15 4.57 18.25
CA ARG A 340 13.50 4.99 18.68
C ARG A 340 13.56 6.49 18.98
N ASP A 341 12.94 7.31 18.13
CA ASP A 341 12.86 8.76 18.35
C ASP A 341 12.09 9.09 19.63
N LEU A 342 10.96 8.41 19.87
CA LEU A 342 10.16 8.57 21.09
C LEU A 342 10.90 8.09 22.34
N TYR A 343 11.66 7.00 22.25
CA TYR A 343 12.50 6.51 23.34
C TYR A 343 13.55 7.56 23.73
N ALA A 344 14.30 8.08 22.76
CA ALA A 344 15.31 9.11 23.01
C ALA A 344 14.71 10.36 23.67
N LEU A 345 13.54 10.79 23.20
CA LEU A 345 12.82 11.94 23.75
C LEU A 345 12.35 11.67 25.20
N GLN A 346 11.79 10.49 25.47
CA GLN A 346 11.37 10.12 26.83
C GLN A 346 12.55 9.98 27.80
N MET A 347 13.69 9.44 27.35
CA MET A 347 14.90 9.38 28.18
C MET A 347 15.41 10.80 28.50
N ALA A 348 15.42 11.72 27.53
CA ALA A 348 15.79 13.11 27.79
C ALA A 348 14.85 13.81 28.79
N ILE A 349 13.54 13.54 28.73
CA ILE A 349 12.56 14.03 29.71
C ILE A 349 12.85 13.46 31.09
N LEU A 350 13.10 12.15 31.16
CA LEU A 350 13.37 11.46 32.42
C LEU A 350 14.63 12.01 33.09
N GLU A 351 15.71 12.20 32.34
CA GLU A 351 16.94 12.84 32.81
C GLU A 351 16.68 14.25 33.35
N LYS A 352 15.92 15.07 32.61
CA LYS A 352 15.58 16.43 33.04
C LYS A 352 14.75 16.44 34.33
N ASN A 353 13.76 15.55 34.44
CA ASN A 353 12.90 15.46 35.61
C ASN A 353 13.65 14.96 36.85
N THR A 354 14.57 14.01 36.68
CA THR A 354 15.39 13.49 37.78
C THR A 354 16.42 14.52 38.26
N LEU A 355 17.07 15.27 37.35
CA LEU A 355 17.93 16.41 37.72
C LEU A 355 17.16 17.51 38.45
N LYS A 356 15.98 17.89 37.97
CA LYS A 356 15.12 18.89 38.66
C LYS A 356 14.75 18.44 40.06
N ARG A 357 14.37 17.16 40.23
CA ARG A 357 14.02 16.60 41.53
C ARG A 357 15.24 16.60 42.45
N LEU A 358 16.40 16.16 41.99
CA LEU A 358 17.66 16.21 42.75
C LEU A 358 17.93 17.65 43.23
N ASN A 359 17.96 18.62 42.32
CA ASN A 359 18.24 20.02 42.65
C ASN A 359 17.24 20.57 43.69
N SER A 360 15.96 20.22 43.57
CA SER A 360 14.94 20.64 44.54
C SER A 360 15.19 20.04 45.94
N THR A 361 15.65 18.78 46.02
CA THR A 361 15.98 18.11 47.27
C THR A 361 17.25 18.69 47.89
N LEU A 362 18.29 18.94 47.08
CA LEU A 362 19.52 19.60 47.53
C LEU A 362 19.24 21.00 48.07
N LEU A 363 18.41 21.79 47.38
CA LEU A 363 18.00 23.12 47.85
C LEU A 363 17.27 23.04 49.20
N ARG A 364 16.41 22.05 49.41
CA ARG A 364 15.71 21.85 50.70
C ARG A 364 16.68 21.56 51.83
N ARG A 365 17.65 20.66 51.60
CA ARG A 365 18.65 20.25 52.61
C ARG A 365 19.69 21.32 52.92
N MET A 366 20.04 22.18 51.96
CA MET A 366 20.99 23.28 52.16
C MET A 366 20.57 24.28 53.25
N GLY A 367 19.28 24.32 53.64
CA GLY A 367 18.83 25.15 54.76
C GLY A 367 19.06 24.55 56.15
N GLN A 368 19.56 23.32 56.26
CA GLN A 368 19.64 22.55 57.51
C GLN A 368 21.07 22.22 57.96
N SER A 369 22.09 22.43 57.12
CA SER A 369 23.47 22.01 57.38
C SER A 369 24.45 23.19 57.38
N ASP A 370 25.05 23.49 58.54
CA ASP A 370 25.96 24.63 58.77
C ASP A 370 27.41 24.41 58.28
N ARG A 371 27.77 23.22 57.78
CA ARG A 371 29.14 22.91 57.30
C ARG A 371 29.15 22.29 55.89
N THR A 372 30.01 22.82 55.03
CA THR A 372 30.19 22.44 53.62
C THR A 372 30.81 21.06 53.40
N GLN A 373 31.65 20.55 54.31
CA GLN A 373 32.23 19.21 54.19
C GLN A 373 31.19 18.10 54.46
N ASP A 374 30.31 18.29 55.43
CA ASP A 374 29.24 17.34 55.75
C ASP A 374 28.16 17.31 54.66
N PHE A 375 28.03 18.37 53.86
CA PHE A 375 27.04 18.46 52.78
C PHE A 375 27.22 17.37 51.72
N TYR A 376 28.45 17.04 51.32
CA TYR A 376 28.68 16.03 50.29
C TYR A 376 28.42 14.60 50.79
N GLN A 377 28.87 14.29 52.01
CA GLN A 377 28.65 12.97 52.62
C GLN A 377 27.16 12.75 52.94
N ASN A 378 26.46 13.78 53.44
CA ASN A 378 25.04 13.70 53.78
C ASN A 378 24.11 13.64 52.55
N ASN A 379 24.60 14.01 51.35
CA ASN A 379 23.83 13.99 50.12
C ASN A 379 24.15 12.79 49.20
N ALA A 380 25.13 11.95 49.55
CA ALA A 380 25.42 10.72 48.80
C ALA A 380 24.20 9.77 48.72
N ALA A 381 23.43 9.65 49.80
CA ALA A 381 22.19 8.87 49.80
C ALA A 381 21.13 9.43 48.82
N VAL A 382 21.03 10.76 48.72
CA VAL A 382 20.08 11.42 47.80
C VAL A 382 20.45 11.16 46.34
N LEU A 383 21.74 11.09 46.02
CA LEU A 383 22.20 10.71 44.68
C LEU A 383 21.82 9.27 44.34
N GLN A 384 22.05 8.34 45.26
CA GLN A 384 21.69 6.94 45.06
C GLN A 384 20.18 6.77 44.92
N ASP A 385 19.38 7.44 45.75
CA ASP A 385 17.92 7.45 45.64
C ASP A 385 17.44 8.00 44.29
N ALA A 386 18.06 9.09 43.81
CA ALA A 386 17.73 9.68 42.51
C ALA A 386 18.11 8.75 41.35
N LEU A 387 19.28 8.10 41.42
CA LEU A 387 19.73 7.13 40.43
C LEU A 387 18.84 5.88 40.41
N PHE A 388 18.46 5.36 41.58
CA PHE A 388 17.53 4.24 41.69
C PHE A 388 16.14 4.57 41.13
N ALA A 389 15.64 5.78 41.43
CA ALA A 389 14.36 6.24 40.87
C ALA A 389 14.43 6.39 39.34
N PHE A 390 15.56 6.88 38.81
CA PHE A 390 15.83 6.93 37.38
C PHE A 390 15.86 5.52 36.78
N GLU A 391 16.60 4.59 37.37
CA GLU A 391 16.72 3.22 36.87
C GLU A 391 15.36 2.51 36.85
N LYS A 392 14.59 2.63 37.94
CA LYS A 392 13.26 2.01 38.04
C LYS A 392 12.34 2.51 36.93
N THR A 393 12.34 3.82 36.66
CA THR A 393 11.51 4.39 35.59
C THR A 393 12.04 4.07 34.20
N ALA A 394 13.37 4.10 34.01
CA ALA A 394 14.02 3.71 32.75
C ALA A 394 13.72 2.26 32.37
N SER A 395 13.66 1.33 33.33
CA SER A 395 13.30 -0.08 33.07
C SER A 395 11.92 -0.25 32.43
N THR A 396 10.99 0.68 32.69
CA THR A 396 9.65 0.65 32.06
C THR A 396 9.62 1.19 30.63
N LEU A 397 10.71 1.85 30.20
CA LEU A 397 10.88 2.42 28.86
C LEU A 397 11.66 1.48 27.93
N GLU A 398 12.29 0.42 28.44
CA GLU A 398 13.10 -0.50 27.64
C GLU A 398 12.27 -1.27 26.62
N VAL A 399 12.83 -1.41 25.42
CA VAL A 399 12.24 -2.21 24.33
C VAL A 399 13.31 -3.19 23.85
N PRO A 400 13.35 -4.43 24.40
CA PRO A 400 14.38 -5.40 24.08
C PRO A 400 14.45 -5.74 22.59
N SER A 401 13.30 -5.87 21.93
CA SER A 401 13.19 -6.18 20.50
C SER A 401 13.83 -5.13 19.58
N LEU A 402 14.03 -3.89 20.05
CA LEU A 402 14.68 -2.81 19.31
C LEU A 402 16.11 -2.53 19.79
N ALA A 403 16.66 -3.37 20.67
CA ALA A 403 17.93 -3.15 21.35
C ALA A 403 18.00 -1.80 22.11
N LEU A 404 16.85 -1.28 22.54
CA LEU A 404 16.75 -0.03 23.30
C LEU A 404 16.91 -0.34 24.79
N THR A 405 18.15 -0.27 25.27
CA THR A 405 18.56 -0.62 26.64
C THR A 405 18.86 0.61 27.50
N LYS A 406 18.73 0.47 28.83
CA LYS A 406 18.99 1.54 29.80
C LYS A 406 20.46 1.74 30.18
N SER A 407 21.36 0.84 29.80
CA SER A 407 22.76 0.81 30.28
C SER A 407 23.51 2.11 30.01
N LYS A 408 23.52 2.57 28.75
CA LYS A 408 24.20 3.82 28.33
C LYS A 408 23.55 5.06 28.96
N PRO A 409 22.23 5.24 28.94
CA PRO A 409 21.59 6.36 29.64
C PRO A 409 21.83 6.38 31.15
N LEU A 410 21.88 5.22 31.81
CA LEU A 410 22.15 5.12 33.25
C LEU A 410 23.56 5.59 33.59
N GLN A 411 24.56 5.19 32.81
CA GLN A 411 25.93 5.67 32.97
C GLN A 411 26.01 7.20 32.78
N ASN A 412 25.43 7.72 31.69
CA ASN A 412 25.38 9.16 31.43
C ASN A 412 24.67 9.92 32.57
N MET A 413 23.59 9.37 33.12
CA MET A 413 22.85 9.99 34.21
C MET A 413 23.67 10.01 35.50
N LYS A 414 24.39 8.93 35.81
CA LYS A 414 25.31 8.88 36.96
C LYS A 414 26.35 10.00 36.89
N ASP A 415 26.95 10.21 35.72
CA ASP A 415 27.94 11.26 35.49
C ASP A 415 27.31 12.66 35.63
N LYS A 416 26.11 12.86 35.07
CA LYS A 416 25.34 14.12 35.19
C LYS A 416 24.96 14.43 36.64
N LEU A 417 24.52 13.43 37.41
CA LEU A 417 24.13 13.59 38.81
C LEU A 417 25.35 13.94 39.68
N ASN A 418 26.48 13.27 39.46
CA ASN A 418 27.73 13.57 40.16
C ASN A 418 28.23 14.98 39.84
N ASN A 419 28.24 15.37 38.57
CA ASN A 419 28.62 16.73 38.15
C ASN A 419 27.66 17.78 38.75
N ALA A 420 26.35 17.52 38.72
CA ALA A 420 25.36 18.41 39.31
C ALA A 420 25.57 18.59 40.83
N LEU A 421 25.97 17.55 41.57
CA LEU A 421 26.29 17.68 42.99
C LEU A 421 27.54 18.54 43.22
N MET A 422 28.62 18.28 42.46
CA MET A 422 29.88 19.02 42.61
C MET A 422 29.76 20.50 42.25
N THR A 423 28.93 20.83 41.27
CA THR A 423 28.71 22.22 40.82
C THR A 423 27.55 22.92 41.54
N PHE A 424 26.84 22.23 42.43
CA PHE A 424 25.61 22.74 43.05
C PHE A 424 25.85 23.98 43.91
N THR A 425 26.92 24.00 44.72
CA THR A 425 27.25 25.11 45.62
C THR A 425 27.54 26.41 44.88
N ASP A 426 28.09 26.31 43.67
CA ASP A 426 28.41 27.45 42.82
C ASP A 426 27.23 27.91 41.96
N SER A 427 26.14 27.15 41.95
CA SER A 427 24.98 27.44 41.13
C SER A 427 24.30 28.76 41.53
N PRO A 428 23.75 29.53 40.57
CA PRO A 428 23.07 30.79 40.86
C PRO A 428 21.91 30.63 41.85
N VAL A 429 21.20 29.51 41.78
CA VAL A 429 20.04 29.22 42.65
C VAL A 429 20.48 28.96 44.09
N ALA A 430 21.62 28.28 44.29
CA ALA A 430 22.20 28.10 45.62
C ALA A 430 22.67 29.45 46.19
N LYS A 431 23.36 30.28 45.39
CA LYS A 431 23.82 31.62 45.78
C LYS A 431 22.68 32.56 46.18
N ILE A 432 21.60 32.61 45.40
CA ILE A 432 20.41 33.42 45.72
C ILE A 432 19.77 32.97 47.04
N LYS A 433 19.69 31.65 47.28
CA LYS A 433 19.12 31.14 48.53
C LYS A 433 20.02 31.43 49.73
N ALA A 434 21.35 31.34 49.56
CA ALA A 434 22.31 31.75 50.59
C ALA A 434 22.17 33.25 50.92
N MET A 435 22.09 34.12 49.91
CA MET A 435 21.86 35.56 50.09
C MET A 435 20.55 35.86 50.85
N LYS A 436 19.44 35.19 50.49
CA LYS A 436 18.16 35.34 51.21
C LYS A 436 18.22 34.89 52.67
N ASN A 437 19.03 33.88 52.98
CA ASN A 437 19.22 33.44 54.36
C ASN A 437 20.01 34.48 55.17
N VAL A 438 21.02 35.12 54.57
CA VAL A 438 21.77 36.24 55.17
C VAL A 438 20.87 37.45 55.41
N GLU A 439 20.02 37.80 54.44
CA GLU A 439 19.07 38.92 54.60
C GLU A 439 18.04 38.66 55.72
N ARG A 440 17.60 37.41 55.89
CA ARG A 440 16.69 37.00 56.98
C ARG A 440 17.35 37.01 58.35
N THR A 441 18.65 36.76 58.48
CA THR A 441 19.33 36.87 59.78
C THR A 441 19.56 38.32 60.17
N VAL A 442 19.75 39.21 59.18
CA VAL A 442 19.94 40.66 59.39
C VAL A 442 18.63 41.40 59.70
N SER A 443 17.48 40.93 59.19
CA SER A 443 16.18 41.62 59.31
C SER A 443 15.36 41.30 60.56
N LYS A 444 15.81 40.41 61.47
CA LYS A 444 15.10 40.04 62.72
C LYS A 444 15.00 41.15 63.79
N GLN A 445 15.23 42.42 63.46
CA GLN A 445 15.33 43.53 64.41
C GLN A 445 14.20 44.59 64.38
N LYS A 446 13.07 44.37 63.68
CA LYS A 446 11.93 45.32 63.72
C LYS A 446 10.69 44.75 64.42
N LYS A 447 10.29 45.37 65.53
CA LYS A 447 8.99 45.16 66.22
C LYS A 447 7.86 45.83 65.44
N PRO A 448 6.65 45.25 65.36
CA PRO A 448 5.49 45.88 64.73
C PRO A 448 4.84 46.92 65.68
N SER A 449 4.32 48.02 65.11
CA SER A 449 3.59 49.09 65.82
C SER A 449 2.08 48.83 65.82
N ASP A 450 1.41 49.26 66.90
CA ASP A 450 -0.03 49.14 67.12
C ASP A 450 -0.88 49.87 66.08
N GLY A 451 -1.90 49.15 65.60
CA GLY A 451 -2.87 49.52 64.57
C GLY A 451 -3.34 48.24 63.88
N SER A 452 -4.39 47.58 64.38
CA SER A 452 -4.83 46.28 63.87
C SER A 452 -5.71 46.45 62.62
N VAL A 453 -5.06 46.47 61.46
CA VAL A 453 -5.71 46.14 60.18
C VAL A 453 -5.80 44.62 60.12
N ASP A 454 -7.00 44.03 60.15
CA ASP A 454 -7.15 42.59 59.90
C ASP A 454 -7.10 42.36 58.39
N VAL A 455 -5.97 41.84 57.93
CA VAL A 455 -5.75 41.49 56.54
C VAL A 455 -6.15 40.03 56.34
N SER A 456 -7.39 39.86 55.93
CA SER A 456 -7.99 38.58 55.59
C SER A 456 -7.63 38.18 54.15
N LEU A 457 -7.21 36.93 53.97
CA LEU A 457 -6.71 36.40 52.70
C LEU A 457 -7.55 35.18 52.33
N ASP A 458 -8.36 35.34 51.30
CA ASP A 458 -9.29 34.33 50.80
C ASP A 458 -8.74 33.74 49.51
N PHE A 459 -8.53 32.43 49.48
CA PHE A 459 -8.01 31.73 48.32
C PHE A 459 -9.10 30.85 47.72
N VAL A 460 -9.54 31.17 46.49
CA VAL A 460 -10.50 30.33 45.76
C VAL A 460 -9.78 29.63 44.62
N ALA A 461 -9.72 28.30 44.66
CA ALA A 461 -9.23 27.47 43.57
C ALA A 461 -10.39 26.68 42.96
N MET A 462 -10.52 26.71 41.64
CA MET A 462 -11.51 25.94 40.90
C MET A 462 -10.82 25.04 39.89
N ILE A 463 -11.09 23.75 39.95
CA ILE A 463 -10.66 22.76 38.95
C ILE A 463 -11.85 22.54 38.01
N ARG A 464 -11.65 22.79 36.71
CA ARG A 464 -12.70 22.71 35.70
C ARG A 464 -12.36 21.69 34.61
N PRO A 465 -12.64 20.40 34.83
CA PRO A 465 -12.56 19.39 33.78
C PRO A 465 -13.60 19.61 32.67
N ASP A 466 -13.41 18.88 31.57
CA ASP A 466 -14.23 18.89 30.34
C ASP A 466 -15.65 18.32 30.59
N GLY A 467 -16.68 19.14 30.36
CA GLY A 467 -18.09 18.78 30.58
C GLY A 467 -19.08 19.96 30.57
N PHE A 468 -20.37 19.64 30.78
CA PHE A 468 -21.52 20.56 30.70
C PHE A 468 -22.21 20.88 32.04
N GLY A 469 -21.52 20.72 33.17
CA GLY A 469 -21.97 21.22 34.48
C GLY A 469 -22.67 20.22 35.41
N ASN A 470 -22.70 18.93 35.06
CA ASN A 470 -23.40 17.88 35.84
C ASN A 470 -22.69 17.46 37.15
N LEU A 471 -21.43 17.85 37.35
CA LEU A 471 -20.66 17.54 38.55
C LEU A 471 -20.13 18.84 39.15
N GLN A 472 -20.62 19.15 40.35
CA GLN A 472 -20.26 20.34 41.11
C GLN A 472 -19.95 19.93 42.55
N GLY A 473 -18.78 20.29 43.06
CA GLY A 473 -18.39 20.01 44.44
C GLY A 473 -17.47 21.06 44.98
N PHE A 474 -17.62 21.40 46.26
CA PHE A 474 -16.81 22.41 46.92
C PHE A 474 -16.36 21.90 48.28
N ALA A 475 -15.10 22.17 48.62
CA ALA A 475 -14.53 21.95 49.93
C ALA A 475 -13.89 23.25 50.40
N GLY A 476 -14.31 23.74 51.56
CA GLY A 476 -13.78 24.94 52.18
C GLY A 476 -13.08 24.62 53.49
N TYR A 477 -11.98 25.31 53.76
CA TYR A 477 -11.34 25.34 55.07
C TYR A 477 -11.19 26.79 55.51
N GLN A 478 -11.68 27.11 56.70
CA GLN A 478 -11.58 28.45 57.28
C GLN A 478 -10.64 28.39 58.48
N LEU A 479 -9.62 29.25 58.47
CA LEU A 479 -8.63 29.37 59.53
C LEU A 479 -8.59 30.83 60.00
N GLY A 480 -9.41 31.14 61.00
CA GLY A 480 -9.58 32.52 61.47
C GLY A 480 -10.21 33.42 60.40
N SER A 481 -9.57 34.56 60.14
CA SER A 481 -9.97 35.54 59.11
C SER A 481 -9.57 35.12 57.68
N HIS A 482 -8.82 34.03 57.51
CA HIS A 482 -8.46 33.47 56.21
C HIS A 482 -9.37 32.31 55.81
N SER A 483 -9.78 32.25 54.54
CA SER A 483 -10.48 31.08 54.00
C SER A 483 -9.81 30.53 52.75
N VAL A 484 -9.85 29.21 52.58
CA VAL A 484 -9.44 28.51 51.37
C VAL A 484 -10.62 27.69 50.88
N THR A 485 -11.08 27.97 49.66
CA THR A 485 -12.14 27.21 49.00
C THR A 485 -11.58 26.55 47.76
N VAL A 486 -11.72 25.22 47.67
CA VAL A 486 -11.38 24.44 46.49
C VAL A 486 -12.65 23.83 45.93
N GLY A 487 -12.96 24.10 44.67
CA GLY A 487 -14.11 23.52 43.98
C GLY A 487 -13.72 22.72 42.74
N VAL A 488 -14.56 21.77 42.37
CA VAL A 488 -14.50 21.04 41.11
C VAL A 488 -15.82 21.28 40.37
N HIS A 489 -15.72 21.77 39.14
CA HIS A 489 -16.86 22.05 38.27
C HIS A 489 -16.63 21.51 36.89
N ASN A 490 -17.40 20.49 36.49
CA ASN A 490 -17.26 19.90 35.17
C ASN A 490 -18.02 20.69 34.09
N ASP A 491 -17.80 22.00 33.98
CA ASP A 491 -18.58 22.96 33.17
C ASP A 491 -17.75 23.66 32.08
N ALA A 492 -16.56 23.14 31.77
CA ALA A 492 -15.64 23.83 30.87
C ALA A 492 -16.14 23.97 29.43
N ASP A 493 -17.14 23.18 29.02
CA ASP A 493 -17.71 23.18 27.67
C ASP A 493 -19.13 23.77 27.61
N ASP A 494 -19.66 24.28 28.74
CA ASP A 494 -20.97 24.93 28.79
C ASP A 494 -20.94 26.29 28.06
N PRO A 495 -21.80 26.51 27.04
CA PRO A 495 -21.89 27.77 26.30
C PRO A 495 -22.12 28.99 27.21
N GLN A 496 -22.89 28.84 28.30
CA GLN A 496 -23.13 29.94 29.24
C GLN A 496 -21.83 30.32 29.98
N VAL A 497 -21.05 29.32 30.38
CA VAL A 497 -19.76 29.52 31.03
C VAL A 497 -18.76 30.16 30.07
N ILE A 498 -18.63 29.65 28.84
CA ILE A 498 -17.74 30.22 27.82
C ILE A 498 -18.09 31.68 27.55
N SER A 499 -19.38 32.04 27.51
CA SER A 499 -19.82 33.43 27.34
C SER A 499 -19.35 34.35 28.49
N SER A 500 -19.38 33.86 29.73
CA SER A 500 -18.94 34.60 30.92
C SER A 500 -17.42 34.83 30.98
N PHE A 501 -16.65 34.03 30.24
CA PHE A 501 -15.20 34.16 30.07
C PHE A 501 -14.82 34.86 28.75
N GLY A 502 -15.73 35.65 28.18
CA GLY A 502 -15.45 36.45 26.99
C GLY A 502 -15.34 35.62 25.70
N GLY A 503 -16.08 34.51 25.63
CA GLY A 503 -16.08 33.61 24.46
C GLY A 503 -14.93 32.61 24.44
N VAL A 504 -14.09 32.58 25.48
CA VAL A 504 -12.94 31.67 25.58
C VAL A 504 -13.22 30.61 26.64
N ARG A 505 -12.80 29.38 26.34
CA ARG A 505 -12.90 28.25 27.25
C ARG A 505 -12.19 28.55 28.58
N PRO A 506 -12.84 28.36 29.74
CA PRO A 506 -12.21 28.61 31.04
C PRO A 506 -11.00 27.70 31.28
N PRO A 507 -9.96 28.16 32.00
CA PRO A 507 -8.78 27.37 32.26
C PRO A 507 -9.08 26.19 33.20
N PHE A 508 -8.40 25.06 32.98
CA PHE A 508 -8.57 23.83 33.78
C PHE A 508 -8.34 24.06 35.28
N ILE A 509 -7.46 24.97 35.66
CA ILE A 509 -7.29 25.41 37.05
C ILE A 509 -7.38 26.94 37.05
N ARG A 510 -8.33 27.47 37.82
CA ARG A 510 -8.44 28.89 38.11
C ARG A 510 -8.12 29.12 39.57
N VAL A 511 -7.18 30.01 39.83
CA VAL A 511 -6.82 30.47 41.17
C VAL A 511 -7.16 31.95 41.25
N GLN A 512 -8.01 32.32 42.21
CA GLN A 512 -8.39 33.70 42.46
C GLN A 512 -8.13 34.05 43.92
N PRO A 513 -7.01 34.75 44.22
CA PRO A 513 -6.83 35.34 45.52
C PRO A 513 -7.79 36.53 45.68
N LYS A 514 -8.40 36.64 46.85
CA LYS A 514 -9.21 37.78 47.29
C LYS A 514 -8.60 38.30 48.59
N LEU A 515 -8.34 39.60 48.63
CA LEU A 515 -7.88 40.29 49.83
C LEU A 515 -9.09 40.99 50.43
N LYS A 516 -9.37 40.72 51.70
CA LYS A 516 -10.32 41.49 52.49
C LYS A 516 -9.52 42.27 53.53
N LEU A 517 -9.84 43.55 53.62
CA LEU A 517 -9.24 44.45 54.60
C LEU A 517 -10.38 44.92 55.48
N ASP A 518 -10.48 44.36 56.69
CA ASP A 518 -11.38 44.88 57.71
C ASP A 518 -10.58 45.87 58.55
N VAL A 519 -11.02 47.12 58.49
CA VAL A 519 -10.43 48.23 59.24
C VAL A 519 -11.41 48.54 60.37
N GLU A 520 -11.09 48.08 61.58
CA GLU A 520 -11.70 48.61 62.80
C GLU A 520 -11.07 49.98 63.08
N LEU A 521 -11.93 51.01 63.12
CA LEU A 521 -11.56 52.40 63.38
C LEU A 521 -11.53 52.71 64.88
#